data_AF-A0A256YST9-F1
#
_entry.id   AF-A0A256YST9-F1
#
_cell.length_a   1.000
_cell.length_b   1.000
_cell.length_c   1.000
_cell.angle_alpha   90.00
_cell.angle_beta   90.00
_cell.angle_gamma   90.00
#
_symmetry.space_group_name_H-M   'P 1'
#
loop_
_entity.id
_entity.type
_entity.pdbx_description
1 polymer ?
#
loop_
_entity_poly.entity_id
_entity_poly.type
_entity_poly.pdbx_seq_one_letter_code
_entity_poly.pdbx_strand_id
1 'polypeptide(L)'
;MIKGVGWYILFVIFLIGLFLLALSIVFPQIFPHFSNYSLRYACVRKLQSFCYKWITTGIKEDWNSIPPFDCSKVGISEPKREECENLISK
;
A
#
# COMPACT_ATOMS: atom_id res chain seq x y z
N MET A 1 -46.36 20.35 -25.50
CA MET A 1 -46.08 19.17 -24.66
C MET A 1 -44.56 19.05 -24.45
N ILE A 2 -43.92 20.02 -23.79
CA ILE A 2 -42.44 20.07 -23.59
C ILE A 2 -42.07 20.54 -22.16
N LYS A 3 -43.03 21.01 -21.34
CA LYS A 3 -42.79 21.68 -20.05
C LYS A 3 -42.30 20.77 -18.91
N GLY A 4 -42.16 19.46 -19.13
CA GLY A 4 -41.66 18.51 -18.12
C GLY A 4 -40.17 18.20 -18.23
N VAL A 5 -39.59 18.22 -19.44
CA VAL A 5 -38.27 17.65 -19.70
C VAL A 5 -37.14 18.44 -19.02
N GLY A 6 -37.27 19.76 -18.94
CA GLY A 6 -36.26 20.62 -18.30
C GLY A 6 -36.09 20.35 -16.80
N TRP A 7 -37.17 20.03 -16.09
CA TRP A 7 -37.11 19.74 -14.65
C TRP A 7 -36.41 18.41 -14.37
N TYR A 8 -36.68 17.39 -15.18
CA TYR A 8 -36.01 16.09 -15.06
C TYR A 8 -34.50 16.21 -15.32
N ILE A 9 -34.08 17.00 -16.32
CA ILE A 9 -32.66 17.22 -16.61
C ILE A 9 -31.96 17.89 -15.42
N LEU A 10 -32.56 18.94 -14.85
CA LEU A 10 -32.01 19.62 -13.67
C LEU A 10 -31.93 18.69 -12.45
N PHE A 11 -32.95 17.88 -12.23
CA PHE A 11 -32.97 16.89 -11.15
C PHE A 11 -31.88 15.83 -11.31
N VAL A 12 -31.66 15.33 -12.53
CA VAL A 12 -30.60 14.35 -12.83
C VAL A 12 -29.21 14.96 -12.62
N ILE A 13 -28.98 16.19 -13.08
CA ILE A 13 -27.69 16.89 -12.85
C ILE A 13 -27.43 17.06 -11.35
N PHE A 14 -28.46 17.41 -10.58
CA PHE A 14 -28.35 17.53 -9.13
C PHE A 14 -28.00 16.20 -8.46
N LEU A 15 -28.63 15.10 -8.88
CA LEU A 15 -28.30 13.76 -8.37
C LEU A 15 -26.87 13.33 -8.72
N ILE A 16 -26.41 13.60 -9.93
CA ILE A 16 -25.02 13.32 -10.34
C ILE A 16 -24.05 14.15 -9.49
N GLY A 17 -24.35 15.42 -9.26
CA GLY A 17 -23.55 16.29 -8.39
C GLY A 17 -23.45 15.76 -6.96
N LEU A 18 -24.57 15.36 -6.37
CA LEU A 18 -24.60 14.73 -5.04
C LEU A 18 -23.80 13.43 -5.00
N PHE A 19 -23.91 12.59 -6.03
CA PHE A 19 -23.16 11.34 -6.11
C PHE A 19 -21.65 11.59 -6.18
N LEU A 20 -21.20 12.53 -7.02
CA LEU A 20 -19.79 12.90 -7.12
C LEU A 20 -19.26 13.50 -5.81
N LEU A 21 -20.09 14.27 -5.10
CA LEU A 21 -19.74 14.86 -3.81
C LEU A 21 -19.65 13.78 -2.71
N ALA A 22 -20.53 12.79 -2.72
CA ALA A 22 -20.43 11.64 -1.83
C ALA A 22 -19.14 10.83 -2.11
N LEU A 23 -18.81 10.59 -3.39
CA LEU A 23 -17.57 9.92 -3.76
C LEU A 23 -16.33 10.70 -3.30
N SER A 24 -16.30 12.02 -3.46
CA SER A 24 -15.15 12.83 -3.06
C SER A 24 -14.92 12.88 -1.54
N ILE A 25 -15.98 12.68 -0.73
CA ILE A 25 -15.86 12.58 0.73
C ILE A 25 -15.36 11.19 1.15
N VAL A 26 -15.87 10.12 0.55
CA VAL A 26 -15.54 8.74 0.95
C VAL A 26 -14.15 8.33 0.47
N PHE A 27 -13.75 8.77 -0.73
CA PHE A 27 -12.47 8.41 -1.34
C PHE A 27 -11.24 8.68 -0.43
N PRO A 28 -11.03 9.90 0.14
CA PRO A 28 -9.85 10.18 0.97
C PRO A 28 -9.78 9.36 2.26
N GLN A 29 -10.90 8.84 2.78
CA GLN A 29 -10.90 7.98 3.97
C GLN A 29 -10.32 6.58 3.70
N ILE A 30 -10.29 6.14 2.44
CA ILE A 30 -9.82 4.81 2.03
C ILE A 30 -8.30 4.81 1.75
N PHE A 31 -7.72 5.91 1.28
CA PHE A 31 -6.28 6.01 0.95
C PHE A 31 -5.29 5.79 2.10
N PRO A 32 -5.51 6.25 3.34
CA PRO A 32 -4.52 6.06 4.40
C PRO A 32 -4.28 4.58 4.75
N HIS A 33 -5.23 3.69 4.43
CA HIS A 33 -5.02 2.25 4.62
C HIS A 33 -4.11 1.64 3.55
N PHE A 34 -4.19 2.08 2.29
CA PHE A 34 -3.39 1.50 1.20
C PHE A 34 -1.88 1.72 1.35
N SER A 35 -1.45 2.84 1.94
CA SER A 35 -0.02 3.14 2.12
C SER A 35 0.68 2.17 3.08
N ASN A 36 0.01 1.76 4.16
CA ASN A 36 0.58 0.83 5.14
C ASN A 36 0.69 -0.59 4.59
N TYR A 37 -0.28 -1.02 3.77
CA TYR A 37 -0.23 -2.34 3.12
C TYR A 37 0.88 -2.42 2.08
N SER A 38 1.05 -1.38 1.26
CA SER A 38 2.12 -1.36 0.25
C SER A 38 3.51 -1.29 0.87
N LEU A 39 3.68 -0.49 1.94
CA LEU A 39 4.93 -0.42 2.71
C LEU A 39 5.26 -1.78 3.34
N ARG A 40 4.27 -2.44 3.96
CA ARG A 40 4.45 -3.77 4.55
C ARG A 40 4.90 -4.78 3.51
N TYR A 41 4.25 -4.82 2.35
CA TYR A 41 4.63 -5.71 1.25
C TYR A 41 6.06 -5.43 0.75
N ALA A 42 6.41 -4.16 0.54
CA ALA A 42 7.75 -3.77 0.10
C ALA A 42 8.83 -4.17 1.13
N CYS A 43 8.55 -4.02 2.42
CA CYS A 43 9.47 -4.41 3.49
C CYS A 43 9.62 -5.92 3.62
N VAL A 44 8.55 -6.70 3.46
CA VAL A 44 8.66 -8.17 3.40
C VAL A 44 9.50 -8.60 2.20
N ARG A 45 9.32 -7.96 1.05
CA ARG A 45 10.13 -8.26 -0.14
C ARG A 45 11.61 -7.92 0.06
N LYS A 46 11.91 -6.78 0.69
CA LYS A 46 13.27 -6.40 1.10
C LYS A 46 13.87 -7.44 2.03
N LEU A 47 13.13 -7.87 3.05
CA LEU A 47 13.55 -8.91 4.00
C LEU A 47 13.92 -10.22 3.27
N GLN A 48 13.05 -10.70 2.38
CA GLN A 48 13.29 -11.91 1.60
C GLN A 48 14.53 -11.76 0.71
N SER A 49 14.65 -10.66 -0.02
CA SER A 49 15.80 -10.42 -0.88
C SER A 49 17.12 -10.31 -0.10
N PHE A 50 17.08 -9.67 1.06
CA PHE A 50 18.22 -9.52 1.95
C PHE A 50 18.68 -10.88 2.49
N CYS A 51 17.75 -11.65 3.06
CA CYS A 51 18.04 -12.99 3.57
C CYS A 51 18.51 -13.93 2.46
N TYR A 52 17.86 -13.91 1.30
CA TYR A 52 18.26 -14.73 0.17
C TYR A 52 19.70 -14.45 -0.25
N LYS A 53 20.07 -13.16 -0.44
CA LYS A 53 21.45 -12.79 -0.76
C LYS A 53 22.40 -13.20 0.36
N TRP A 54 22.10 -12.85 1.61
CA TRP A 54 23.00 -13.14 2.73
C TRP A 54 23.29 -14.65 2.86
N ILE A 55 22.28 -15.51 2.67
CA ILE A 55 22.46 -16.96 2.75
C ILE A 55 23.16 -17.53 1.50
N THR A 56 22.87 -17.01 0.31
CA THR A 56 23.42 -17.55 -0.95
C THR A 56 24.84 -17.08 -1.25
N THR A 57 25.16 -15.80 -1.04
CA THR A 57 26.52 -15.26 -1.24
C THR A 57 27.35 -15.23 0.04
N GLY A 58 26.74 -15.37 1.22
CA GLY A 58 27.44 -15.23 2.50
C GLY A 58 27.78 -13.78 2.87
N ILE A 59 27.42 -12.81 2.02
CA ILE A 59 27.75 -11.40 2.21
C ILE A 59 26.56 -10.69 2.86
N LYS A 60 26.79 -10.08 4.01
CA LYS A 60 25.81 -9.23 4.68
C LYS A 60 25.85 -7.84 4.03
N GLU A 61 24.85 -7.53 3.20
CA GLU A 61 24.62 -6.15 2.74
C GLU A 61 24.22 -5.26 3.94
N ASP A 62 24.35 -3.95 3.81
CA ASP A 62 23.84 -3.04 4.84
C ASP A 62 22.30 -2.96 4.71
N TRP A 63 21.59 -3.34 5.77
CA TRP A 63 20.12 -3.27 5.79
C TRP A 63 19.61 -1.86 5.53
N ASN A 64 20.34 -0.84 5.98
CA ASN A 64 19.94 0.55 5.84
C ASN A 64 20.29 1.13 4.45
N SER A 65 21.09 0.43 3.64
CA SER A 65 21.40 0.86 2.27
C SER A 65 20.38 0.39 1.24
N ILE A 66 19.49 -0.53 1.60
CA ILE A 66 18.50 -1.11 0.69
C ILE A 66 17.13 -0.45 0.91
N PRO A 67 16.48 0.11 -0.12
CA PRO A 67 15.12 0.63 0.02
C PRO A 67 14.11 -0.51 0.18
N PRO A 68 12.99 -0.32 0.92
CA PRO A 68 12.59 0.89 1.63
C PRO A 68 13.26 1.05 3.02
N PHE A 69 13.47 2.30 3.44
CA PHE A 69 14.15 2.65 4.70
C PHE A 69 13.24 2.62 5.93
N ASP A 70 11.93 2.73 5.72
CA ASP A 70 10.94 2.92 6.79
C ASP A 70 10.30 1.61 7.29
N CYS A 71 10.99 0.46 7.18
CA CYS A 71 10.40 -0.83 7.54
C CYS A 71 10.06 -0.99 9.02
N SER A 72 10.71 -0.21 9.88
CA SER A 72 10.39 -0.15 11.31
C SER A 72 8.95 0.33 11.56
N LYS A 73 8.36 1.14 10.65
CA LYS A 73 6.96 1.61 10.78
C LYS A 73 5.93 0.49 10.64
N VAL A 74 6.31 -0.61 9.99
CA VAL A 74 5.47 -1.80 9.77
C VAL A 74 5.94 -3.01 10.59
N GLY A 75 6.81 -2.80 11.57
CA GLY A 75 7.31 -3.84 12.48
C GLY A 75 8.34 -4.80 11.85
N ILE A 76 9.00 -4.40 10.76
CA ILE A 76 10.03 -5.20 10.09
C ILE A 76 11.39 -4.52 10.30
N SER A 77 12.23 -5.12 11.13
CA SER A 77 13.61 -4.68 11.39
C SER A 77 14.63 -5.52 10.63
N GLU A 78 15.89 -5.14 10.72
CA GLU A 78 17.01 -5.95 10.24
C GLU A 78 16.95 -7.35 10.87
N PRO A 79 16.94 -8.42 10.06
CA PRO A 79 16.86 -9.78 10.57
C PRO A 79 18.20 -10.26 11.11
N LYS A 80 18.14 -11.21 12.05
CA LYS A 80 19.32 -12.02 12.41
C LYS A 80 19.55 -13.13 11.38
N ARG A 81 20.77 -13.65 11.33
CA ARG A 81 21.12 -14.77 10.43
C ARG A 81 20.21 -15.99 10.63
N GLU A 82 19.95 -16.34 11.88
CA GLU A 82 19.04 -17.44 12.26
C GLU A 82 17.61 -17.24 11.74
N GLU A 83 17.12 -16.00 11.72
CA GLU A 83 15.79 -15.68 11.19
C GLU A 83 15.74 -15.84 9.67
N CYS A 84 16.82 -15.46 8.98
CA CYS A 84 16.97 -15.68 7.54
C CYS A 84 17.04 -17.16 7.16
N GLU A 85 17.72 -17.98 7.96
CA GLU A 85 17.80 -19.43 7.75
C GLU A 85 16.41 -20.08 7.92
N ASN A 86 15.65 -19.66 8.93
CA ASN A 86 14.27 -20.11 9.14
C ASN A 86 13.30 -19.66 8.04
N LEU A 87 13.57 -18.52 7.38
CA LEU A 87 12.74 -18.00 6.28
C LEU A 87 12.92 -18.76 4.97
N ILE A 88 14.12 -19.30 4.70
CA ILE A 88 14.43 -20.02 3.46
C ILE A 88 14.20 -21.54 3.61
N SER A 89 14.32 -22.07 4.83
CA SER A 89 14.10 -23.49 5.15
C SER A 89 12.61 -23.90 5.22
N LYS A 90 11.69 -22.94 5.10
CA LYS A 90 10.24 -23.14 5.23
C LYS A 90 9.55 -23.11 3.87
#